data_AF-Q5AT12-F1
#
_entry.id   AF-Q5AT12-F1
#
_cell.length_a   1.000
_cell.length_b   1.000
_cell.length_c   1.000
_cell.angle_alpha   90.00
_cell.angle_beta   90.00
_cell.angle_gamma   90.00
#
_symmetry.space_group_name_H-M   'P 1'
#
loop_
_entity.id
_entity.type
_entity.pdbx_description
1 polymer ?
#
loop_
_entity_poly.entity_id
_entity_poly.type
_entity_poly.pdbx_seq_one_letter_code
_entity_poly.pdbx_strand_id
1 'polypeptide(L)'
;MHTRDRLRLSILPQNAEEPVQYEEFVREQIARDDKEWKRLQETCDRVFDQHLQSHEALRRAKAVLEAENADLKQQILDLNRELEEEAPVTAELRQKLEEVTAERNEMALRLARKGSHAMSVVSATSAPKSHKIADPEQLSDGKEDPKFEEWLLAMERKLTVNADRFPTEYGKITYILSRTARTHTRLEKKSSTT
;
A
#
# COMPACT_ATOMS: atom_id res chain seq x y z
N MET A 1 -33.67 -17.70 -46.84
CA MET A 1 -33.52 -18.92 -47.68
C MET A 1 -33.51 -18.58 -49.19
N HIS A 2 -32.72 -17.63 -49.70
CA HIS A 2 -32.83 -17.22 -51.14
C HIS A 2 -31.49 -16.92 -51.85
N THR A 3 -30.34 -17.31 -51.29
CA THR A 3 -29.01 -17.04 -51.90
C THR A 3 -28.35 -18.26 -52.54
N ARG A 4 -28.93 -19.47 -52.37
CA ARG A 4 -28.31 -20.73 -52.80
C ARG A 4 -28.50 -21.03 -54.30
N ASP A 5 -29.53 -20.44 -54.93
CA ASP A 5 -29.87 -20.73 -56.33
C ASP A 5 -29.12 -19.84 -57.34
N ARG A 6 -28.60 -18.69 -56.93
CA ARG A 6 -27.96 -17.73 -57.86
C ARG A 6 -26.51 -18.05 -58.22
N LEU A 7 -25.80 -18.82 -57.40
CA LEU A 7 -24.39 -19.17 -57.66
C LEU A 7 -24.21 -20.51 -58.38
N ARG A 8 -25.27 -21.33 -58.53
CA ARG A 8 -25.20 -22.64 -59.20
C ARG A 8 -25.18 -22.56 -60.73
N LEU A 9 -25.59 -21.44 -61.34
CA LEU A 9 -25.72 -21.32 -62.80
C LEU A 9 -24.42 -20.96 -63.54
N SER A 10 -23.32 -20.66 -62.83
CA SER A 10 -22.07 -20.18 -63.46
C SER A 10 -20.94 -21.22 -63.50
N ILE A 11 -21.17 -22.46 -63.03
CA ILE A 11 -20.15 -23.51 -62.96
C ILE A 11 -20.62 -24.78 -63.69
N LEU A 12 -21.35 -24.61 -64.80
CA LEU A 12 -21.68 -25.73 -65.69
C LEU A 12 -20.58 -25.87 -66.74
N PRO A 13 -20.00 -27.06 -66.95
CA PRO A 13 -19.04 -27.27 -68.03
C PRO A 13 -19.74 -27.03 -69.36
N GLN A 14 -19.27 -26.03 -70.13
CA GLN A 14 -19.91 -25.62 -71.38
C GLN A 14 -19.85 -26.69 -72.49
N ASN A 15 -19.10 -27.78 -72.28
CA ASN A 15 -18.88 -28.87 -73.26
C ASN A 15 -18.91 -30.28 -72.60
N ALA A 16 -19.96 -30.62 -71.85
CA ALA A 16 -20.15 -32.01 -71.40
C ALA A 16 -20.85 -32.82 -72.51
N GLU A 17 -20.07 -33.44 -73.41
CA GLU A 17 -20.61 -34.21 -74.54
C GLU A 17 -21.20 -35.57 -74.14
N GLU A 18 -21.10 -36.01 -72.88
CA GLU A 18 -21.71 -37.26 -72.40
C GLU A 18 -22.38 -37.13 -71.02
N PRO A 19 -23.57 -37.74 -70.81
CA PRO A 19 -24.36 -37.63 -69.57
C PRO A 19 -23.63 -38.18 -68.32
N VAL A 20 -22.66 -39.08 -68.50
CA VAL A 20 -21.86 -39.66 -67.40
C VAL A 20 -20.90 -38.64 -66.78
N GLN A 21 -20.34 -37.73 -67.58
CA GLN A 21 -19.40 -36.71 -67.09
C GLN A 21 -20.09 -35.63 -66.23
N TYR A 22 -21.35 -35.33 -66.53
CA TYR A 22 -22.15 -34.38 -65.74
C TYR A 22 -22.51 -34.97 -64.37
N GLU A 23 -22.90 -36.24 -64.30
CA GLU A 23 -23.20 -36.90 -63.03
C GLU A 23 -21.99 -36.97 -62.11
N GLU A 24 -20.82 -37.29 -62.65
CA GLU A 24 -19.57 -37.34 -61.87
C GLU A 24 -19.19 -35.95 -61.33
N PHE A 25 -19.29 -34.91 -62.15
CA PHE A 25 -19.07 -33.52 -61.73
C PHE A 25 -20.02 -33.09 -60.59
N VAL A 26 -21.32 -33.40 -60.71
CA VAL A 26 -22.31 -33.08 -59.67
C VAL A 26 -22.02 -33.84 -58.37
N ARG A 27 -21.64 -35.12 -58.45
CA ARG A 27 -21.26 -35.92 -57.27
C ARG A 27 -20.03 -35.35 -56.58
N GLU A 28 -19.02 -34.95 -57.34
CA GLU A 28 -17.81 -34.34 -56.77
C GLU A 28 -18.11 -33.00 -56.10
N GLN A 29 -18.96 -32.16 -56.73
CA GLN A 29 -19.36 -30.88 -56.14
C GLN A 29 -20.16 -31.07 -54.85
N ILE A 30 -21.11 -32.01 -54.81
CA ILE A 30 -21.85 -32.35 -53.59
C ILE A 30 -20.88 -32.82 -52.48
N ALA A 31 -19.91 -33.68 -52.82
CA ALA A 31 -18.93 -34.16 -51.84
C ALA A 31 -18.04 -33.04 -51.30
N ARG A 32 -17.66 -32.07 -52.14
CA ARG A 32 -16.93 -30.86 -51.71
C ARG A 32 -17.78 -29.99 -50.79
N ASP A 33 -19.01 -29.67 -51.20
CA ASP A 33 -19.96 -28.87 -50.41
C ASP A 33 -20.24 -29.51 -49.04
N ASP A 34 -20.41 -30.84 -48.99
CA ASP A 34 -20.63 -31.58 -47.75
C ASP A 34 -19.40 -31.52 -46.82
N LYS A 35 -18.20 -31.59 -47.37
CA LYS A 35 -16.95 -31.46 -46.61
C LYS A 35 -16.78 -30.05 -46.06
N GLU A 36 -17.09 -29.03 -46.84
CA GLU A 36 -17.07 -27.63 -46.40
C GLU A 36 -18.13 -27.37 -45.33
N TRP A 37 -19.34 -27.90 -45.52
CA TRP A 37 -20.41 -27.79 -44.54
C TRP A 37 -20.03 -28.41 -43.19
N LYS A 38 -19.44 -29.62 -43.19
CA LYS A 38 -18.96 -30.27 -41.97
C LYS A 38 -17.87 -29.45 -41.27
N ARG A 39 -16.90 -28.91 -42.00
CA ARG A 39 -15.86 -28.03 -41.43
C ARG A 39 -16.45 -26.77 -40.81
N LEU A 40 -17.42 -26.16 -41.47
CA LEU A 40 -18.09 -24.97 -40.96
C LEU A 40 -18.85 -25.31 -39.67
N GLN A 41 -19.58 -26.43 -39.66
CA GLN A 41 -20.29 -26.90 -38.48
C GLN A 41 -19.34 -27.15 -37.30
N GLU A 42 -18.26 -27.90 -37.50
CA GLU A 42 -17.23 -28.13 -36.47
C GLU A 42 -16.61 -26.83 -35.95
N THR A 43 -16.46 -25.83 -36.82
CA THR A 43 -15.94 -24.51 -36.43
C THR A 43 -16.96 -23.75 -35.58
N CYS A 44 -18.23 -23.76 -35.98
CA CYS A 44 -19.31 -23.17 -35.21
C CYS A 44 -19.42 -23.81 -33.83
N ASP A 45 -19.47 -25.14 -33.75
CA ASP A 45 -19.59 -25.88 -32.49
C ASP A 45 -18.43 -25.55 -31.54
N ARG A 46 -17.20 -25.52 -32.07
CA ARG A 46 -16.01 -25.14 -31.30
C ARG A 46 -16.08 -23.72 -30.76
N VAL A 47 -16.54 -22.76 -31.57
CA VAL A 47 -16.68 -21.36 -31.15
C VAL A 47 -17.76 -21.23 -30.08
N PHE A 48 -18.88 -21.95 -30.21
CA PHE A 48 -19.92 -21.99 -29.18
C PHE A 48 -19.39 -22.57 -27.87
N ASP A 49 -18.68 -23.69 -27.91
CA ASP A 49 -18.09 -24.32 -26.71
C ASP A 49 -17.07 -23.38 -26.04
N GLN A 50 -16.22 -22.72 -26.82
CA GLN A 50 -15.26 -21.75 -26.31
C GLN A 50 -15.96 -20.56 -25.64
N HIS A 51 -17.02 -20.03 -26.24
CA HIS A 51 -17.80 -18.95 -25.65
C HIS A 51 -18.50 -19.39 -24.37
N LEU A 52 -19.05 -20.60 -24.33
CA LEU A 52 -19.69 -21.16 -23.15
C LEU A 52 -18.70 -21.28 -21.99
N GLN A 53 -17.53 -21.87 -22.25
CA GLN A 53 -16.45 -22.00 -21.25
C GLN A 53 -15.97 -20.64 -20.74
N SER A 54 -15.77 -19.67 -21.63
CA SER A 54 -15.37 -18.31 -21.28
C SER A 54 -16.43 -17.63 -20.40
N HIS A 55 -17.71 -17.76 -20.76
CA HIS A 55 -18.80 -17.20 -19.98
C HIS A 55 -18.91 -17.84 -18.59
N GLU A 56 -18.73 -19.15 -18.47
CA GLU A 56 -18.69 -19.83 -17.17
C GLU A 56 -17.49 -19.38 -16.32
N ALA A 57 -16.31 -19.26 -16.93
CA ALA A 57 -15.12 -18.77 -16.24
C ALA A 57 -15.32 -17.36 -15.70
N LEU A 58 -15.87 -16.45 -16.52
CA LEU A 58 -16.23 -15.09 -16.11
C LEU A 58 -17.27 -15.09 -14.99
N ARG A 59 -18.28 -15.97 -15.07
CA ARG A 59 -19.30 -16.09 -14.02
C ARG A 59 -18.69 -16.54 -12.69
N ARG A 60 -17.77 -17.51 -12.71
CA ARG A 60 -17.05 -17.97 -11.51
C ARG A 60 -16.17 -16.85 -10.94
N ALA A 61 -15.38 -16.18 -11.78
CA ALA A 61 -14.53 -15.08 -11.36
C ALA A 61 -15.34 -13.93 -10.74
N LYS A 62 -16.48 -13.59 -11.35
CA LYS A 62 -17.40 -12.59 -10.82
C LYS A 62 -17.93 -12.99 -9.44
N ALA A 63 -18.35 -14.24 -9.25
CA ALA A 63 -18.86 -14.72 -7.96
C ALA A 63 -17.80 -14.63 -6.85
N VAL A 64 -16.53 -14.94 -7.17
CA VAL A 64 -15.41 -14.80 -6.21
C VAL A 64 -15.21 -13.34 -5.82
N LEU A 65 -15.17 -12.42 -6.79
CA LEU A 65 -15.01 -10.99 -6.51
C LEU A 65 -16.19 -10.41 -5.74
N GLU A 66 -17.41 -10.90 -5.97
CA GLU A 66 -18.60 -10.49 -5.20
C GLU A 66 -18.53 -10.96 -3.75
N ALA A 67 -18.05 -12.17 -3.49
CA ALA A 67 -17.82 -12.69 -2.14
C ALA A 67 -16.73 -11.88 -1.41
N GLU A 68 -15.58 -11.65 -2.04
CA GLU A 68 -14.50 -10.83 -1.46
C GLU A 68 -14.95 -9.40 -1.16
N ASN A 69 -15.73 -8.79 -2.06
CA ASN A 69 -16.32 -7.48 -1.80
C ASN A 69 -17.29 -7.47 -0.62
N ALA A 70 -18.04 -8.56 -0.41
CA ALA A 70 -18.91 -8.68 0.76
C ALA A 70 -18.09 -8.78 2.05
N ASP A 71 -17.03 -9.60 2.04
CA ASP A 71 -16.14 -9.77 3.19
C ASP A 71 -15.40 -8.47 3.54
N LEU A 72 -14.88 -7.74 2.55
CA LEU A 72 -14.22 -6.45 2.77
C LEU A 72 -15.18 -5.40 3.32
N LYS A 73 -16.43 -5.37 2.84
CA LYS A 73 -17.47 -4.48 3.41
C LYS A 73 -17.77 -4.82 4.86
N GLN A 74 -17.83 -6.11 5.19
CA GLN A 74 -18.04 -6.56 6.56
C GLN A 74 -16.88 -6.13 7.46
N GLN A 75 -15.63 -6.34 7.03
CA GLN A 75 -14.44 -5.87 7.76
C GLN A 75 -14.45 -4.36 7.99
N ILE A 76 -14.84 -3.57 7.00
CA ILE A 76 -14.96 -2.11 7.16
C ILE A 76 -16.01 -1.75 8.23
N LEU A 77 -17.15 -2.45 8.24
CA LEU A 77 -18.18 -2.21 9.25
C LEU A 77 -17.69 -2.57 10.65
N ASP A 78 -17.00 -3.69 10.80
CA ASP A 78 -16.46 -4.13 12.09
C ASP A 78 -15.39 -3.16 12.61
N LEU A 79 -14.45 -2.73 11.76
CA LEU A 79 -13.42 -1.74 12.11
C LEU A 79 -14.02 -0.37 12.45
N ASN A 80 -15.05 0.06 11.74
CA ASN A 80 -15.73 1.31 12.07
C ASN A 80 -16.42 1.25 13.43
N ARG A 81 -17.04 0.11 13.77
CA ARG A 81 -17.62 -0.10 15.09
C ARG A 81 -16.54 -0.06 16.18
N GLU A 82 -15.42 -0.76 15.97
CA GLU A 82 -14.30 -0.74 16.92
C GLU A 82 -13.77 0.69 17.13
N LEU A 83 -13.63 1.47 16.05
CA LEU A 83 -13.21 2.86 16.12
C LEU A 83 -14.23 3.74 16.88
N GLU A 84 -15.52 3.52 16.67
CA GLU A 84 -16.59 4.22 17.40
C GLU A 84 -16.59 3.86 18.89
N GLU A 85 -16.27 2.63 19.26
CA GLU A 85 -16.15 2.16 20.64
C GLU A 85 -14.90 2.73 21.34
N GLU A 86 -13.78 2.88 20.62
CA GLU A 86 -12.54 3.47 21.17
C GLU A 86 -12.56 5.00 21.28
N ALA A 87 -13.36 5.68 20.45
CA ALA A 87 -13.49 7.13 20.45
C ALA A 87 -13.86 7.75 21.83
N PRO A 88 -14.87 7.26 22.58
CA PRO A 88 -15.19 7.80 23.90
C PRO A 88 -14.10 7.51 24.93
N VAL A 89 -13.47 6.33 24.89
CA VAL A 89 -12.40 5.95 25.82
C VAL A 89 -11.19 6.86 25.65
N THR A 90 -10.79 7.11 24.40
CA THR A 90 -9.68 8.03 24.08
C THR A 90 -10.01 9.47 24.46
N ALA A 91 -11.26 9.91 24.31
CA ALA A 91 -11.71 11.23 24.78
C ALA A 91 -11.65 11.35 26.31
N GLU A 92 -12.11 10.34 27.05
CA GLU A 92 -12.08 10.32 28.51
C GLU A 92 -10.63 10.32 29.06
N LEU A 93 -9.74 9.54 28.46
CA LEU A 93 -8.33 9.52 28.84
C LEU A 93 -7.65 10.86 28.57
N ARG A 94 -7.97 11.52 27.46
CA ARG A 94 -7.48 12.89 27.16
C ARG A 94 -7.93 13.88 28.21
N GLN A 95 -9.20 13.83 28.63
CA GLN A 95 -9.73 14.68 29.68
C GLN A 95 -8.99 14.45 31.01
N LYS A 96 -8.84 13.19 31.44
CA LYS A 96 -8.12 12.86 32.69
C LYS A 96 -6.66 13.31 32.66
N LEU A 97 -6.01 13.21 31.51
CA LEU A 97 -4.63 13.69 31.34
C LEU A 97 -4.54 15.21 31.51
N GLU A 98 -5.50 15.95 30.98
CA GLU A 98 -5.58 17.40 31.13
C GLU A 98 -5.81 17.81 32.59
N GLU A 99 -6.72 17.13 33.29
CA GLU A 99 -6.98 17.34 34.71
C GLU A 99 -5.72 17.13 35.56
N VAL A 100 -5.05 15.98 35.42
CA VAL A 100 -3.81 15.68 36.14
C VAL A 100 -2.69 16.68 35.80
N THR A 101 -2.63 17.11 34.54
CA THR A 101 -1.65 18.11 34.10
C THR A 101 -1.92 19.46 34.76
N ALA A 102 -3.19 19.87 34.85
CA ALA A 102 -3.60 21.10 35.53
C ALA A 102 -3.28 21.05 37.03
N GLU A 103 -3.64 19.96 37.72
CA GLU A 103 -3.33 19.77 39.14
C GLU A 103 -1.83 19.79 39.43
N ARG A 104 -1.03 19.12 38.59
CA ARG A 104 0.44 19.14 38.71
C ARG A 104 0.98 20.56 38.54
N ASN A 105 0.49 21.30 37.56
CA ASN A 105 0.92 22.67 37.30
C ASN A 105 0.54 23.60 38.47
N GLU A 106 -0.65 23.44 39.05
CA GLU A 106 -1.07 24.17 40.24
C GLU A 106 -0.19 23.84 41.45
N MET A 107 0.09 22.55 41.68
CA MET A 107 0.98 22.13 42.76
C MET A 107 2.39 22.70 42.59
N ALA A 108 2.92 22.68 41.36
CA ALA A 108 4.22 23.27 41.05
C ALA A 108 4.23 24.78 41.32
N LEU A 109 3.19 25.52 40.95
CA LEU A 109 3.04 26.94 41.28
C LEU A 109 2.97 27.18 42.79
N ARG A 110 2.22 26.33 43.53
CA ARG A 110 2.10 26.42 44.99
C ARG A 110 3.43 26.15 45.69
N LEU A 111 4.19 25.16 45.22
CA LEU A 111 5.54 24.86 45.71
C LEU A 111 6.52 25.99 45.36
N ALA A 112 6.46 26.56 44.15
CA ALA A 112 7.27 27.71 43.78
C ALA A 112 6.99 28.92 44.68
N ARG A 113 5.71 29.23 44.97
CA ARG A 113 5.34 30.32 45.90
C ARG A 113 5.86 30.09 47.32
N LYS A 114 5.75 28.86 47.84
CA LYS A 114 6.28 28.50 49.18
C LYS A 114 7.81 28.45 49.22
N GLY A 115 8.43 27.94 48.16
CA GLY A 115 9.87 27.90 47.96
C GLY A 115 10.48 29.30 47.89
N SER A 116 9.83 30.24 47.20
CA SER A 116 10.24 31.66 47.18
C SER A 116 10.19 32.33 48.56
N HIS A 117 9.36 31.84 49.49
CA HIS A 117 9.31 32.33 50.87
C HIS A 117 10.43 31.72 51.76
N ALA A 118 10.91 30.52 51.44
CA ALA A 118 12.03 29.87 52.13
C ALA A 118 13.41 30.18 51.51
N MET A 119 13.45 30.59 50.24
CA MET A 119 14.68 30.87 49.47
C MET A 119 15.29 32.25 49.71
N SER A 120 14.74 33.06 50.63
CA SER A 120 15.43 34.27 51.12
C SER A 120 16.63 33.94 52.02
N VAL A 121 16.88 32.65 52.36
CA VAL A 121 17.90 32.27 53.36
C VAL A 121 18.90 31.19 52.89
N VAL A 122 18.82 30.64 51.67
CA VAL A 122 19.79 29.59 51.28
C VAL A 122 20.53 29.94 50.00
N SER A 123 21.74 30.44 50.23
CA SER A 123 22.79 30.71 49.26
C SER A 123 23.04 29.51 48.34
N ALA A 124 23.14 29.80 47.05
CA ALA A 124 23.39 28.84 45.98
C ALA A 124 24.70 28.08 46.20
N THR A 125 24.61 26.79 46.51
CA THR A 125 25.70 25.85 46.30
C THR A 125 25.43 25.15 44.96
N SER A 126 26.20 25.50 43.93
CA SER A 126 26.12 24.81 42.65
C SER A 126 26.56 23.37 42.85
N ALA A 127 25.64 22.42 42.72
CA ALA A 127 26.00 21.01 42.68
C ALA A 127 26.99 20.78 41.52
N PRO A 128 28.04 19.95 41.73
CA PRO A 128 28.98 19.62 40.67
C PRO A 128 28.26 18.89 39.54
N LYS A 129 28.47 19.35 38.29
CA LYS A 129 27.90 18.74 37.08
C LYS A 129 28.33 17.28 36.94
N SER A 130 27.47 16.44 36.38
CA SER A 130 27.75 15.02 36.15
C SER A 130 29.02 14.77 35.33
N HIS A 131 29.65 13.60 35.55
CA HIS A 131 30.80 13.13 34.78
C HIS A 131 30.42 12.98 33.31
N LYS A 132 31.12 13.68 32.41
CA LYS A 132 30.80 13.70 30.98
C LYS A 132 31.21 12.39 30.33
N ILE A 133 30.24 11.51 30.05
CA ILE A 133 30.49 10.34 29.19
C ILE A 133 30.72 10.76 27.74
N ALA A 134 31.37 9.91 26.92
CA ALA A 134 31.62 10.15 25.51
C ALA A 134 30.30 10.42 24.74
N ASP A 135 30.38 11.14 23.63
CA ASP A 135 29.23 11.34 22.75
C ASP A 135 28.96 10.08 21.92
N PRO A 136 27.70 9.88 21.50
CA PRO A 136 27.27 9.06 20.37
C PRO A 136 28.34 8.84 19.30
N GLU A 137 28.30 7.79 18.49
CA GLU A 137 28.74 7.91 17.09
C GLU A 137 27.63 8.59 16.26
N GLN A 138 27.92 9.05 15.03
CA GLN A 138 26.89 9.68 14.19
C GLN A 138 26.17 8.59 13.42
N LEU A 139 24.83 8.64 13.40
CA LEU A 139 24.04 7.70 12.62
C LEU A 139 24.15 8.07 11.13
N SER A 140 24.72 7.16 10.33
CA SER A 140 24.89 7.28 8.87
C SER A 140 23.78 6.53 8.10
N ASP A 141 23.70 6.72 6.78
CA ASP A 141 22.66 6.19 5.88
C ASP A 141 22.80 4.68 5.54
N GLY A 142 23.39 3.91 6.45
CA GLY A 142 23.24 2.46 6.48
C GLY A 142 24.31 1.64 5.75
N LYS A 143 25.56 2.12 5.68
CA LYS A 143 26.68 1.33 5.12
C LYS A 143 27.86 1.08 6.07
N GLU A 144 27.96 1.83 7.16
CA GLU A 144 29.00 1.67 8.18
C GLU A 144 28.38 1.83 9.58
N ASP A 145 29.02 1.21 10.58
CA ASP A 145 28.65 1.29 12.00
C ASP A 145 28.46 2.76 12.45
N PRO A 146 27.54 3.05 13.39
CA PRO A 146 26.81 2.11 14.25
C PRO A 146 25.44 1.66 13.69
N LYS A 147 25.01 0.44 14.07
CA LYS A 147 23.62 -0.02 13.86
C LYS A 147 22.64 0.85 14.66
N PHE A 148 21.45 1.04 14.13
CA PHE A 148 20.42 1.89 14.74
C PHE A 148 20.14 1.54 16.21
N GLU A 149 19.96 0.26 16.54
CA GLU A 149 19.66 -0.18 17.91
C GLU A 149 20.80 0.13 18.89
N GLU A 150 22.05 -0.09 18.46
CA GLU A 150 23.23 0.17 19.28
C GLU A 150 23.43 1.69 19.48
N TRP A 151 23.17 2.47 18.43
CA TRP A 151 23.18 3.92 18.49
C TRP A 151 22.10 4.48 19.40
N LEU A 152 20.88 3.94 19.33
CA LEU A 152 19.74 4.35 20.16
C LEU A 152 20.06 4.10 21.65
N LEU A 153 20.54 2.91 21.99
CA LEU A 153 20.97 2.59 23.36
C LEU A 153 22.07 3.53 23.86
N ALA A 154 23.05 3.87 23.01
CA ALA A 154 24.10 4.82 23.37
C ALA A 154 23.55 6.24 23.60
N MET A 155 22.59 6.68 22.79
CA MET A 155 21.91 7.97 22.93
C MET A 155 21.07 8.05 24.20
N GLU A 156 20.31 7.01 24.53
CA GLU A 156 19.52 6.96 25.77
C GLU A 156 20.41 7.03 27.01
N ARG A 157 21.51 6.25 27.03
CA ARG A 157 22.51 6.31 28.10
C ARG A 157 23.10 7.71 28.24
N LYS A 158 23.42 8.36 27.12
CA LYS A 158 23.95 9.72 27.12
C LYS A 158 23.01 10.73 27.75
N LEU A 159 21.75 10.71 27.34
CA LEU A 159 20.73 11.63 27.84
C LEU A 159 20.36 11.36 29.31
N THR A 160 20.48 10.10 29.74
CA THR A 160 20.21 9.71 31.13
C THR A 160 21.35 10.13 32.07
N VAL A 161 22.60 9.79 31.73
CA VAL A 161 23.77 10.09 32.59
C VAL A 161 24.09 11.58 32.64
N ASN A 162 23.90 12.29 31.53
CA ASN A 162 24.11 13.74 31.45
C ASN A 162 22.78 14.53 31.51
N ALA A 163 21.77 14.03 32.22
CA ALA A 163 20.45 14.66 32.29
C ALA A 163 20.52 16.13 32.78
N ASP A 164 21.45 16.43 33.69
CA ASP A 164 21.73 17.78 34.18
C ASP A 164 22.21 18.76 33.08
N ARG A 165 22.68 18.24 31.94
CA ARG A 165 23.14 19.03 30.79
C ARG A 165 22.05 19.23 29.73
N PHE A 166 20.94 18.51 29.83
CA PHE A 166 19.79 18.60 28.92
C PHE A 166 18.50 18.91 29.71
N PRO A 167 18.39 20.08 30.35
CA PRO A 167 17.29 20.40 31.25
C PRO A 167 15.94 20.59 30.55
N THR A 168 15.93 20.70 29.21
CA THR A 168 14.72 20.90 28.41
C THR A 168 14.60 19.82 27.33
N GLU A 169 13.36 19.43 27.02
CA GLU A 169 13.07 18.50 25.91
C GLU A 169 13.60 19.02 24.58
N TYR A 170 13.49 20.34 24.35
CA TYR A 170 14.08 20.98 23.16
C TYR A 170 15.61 20.80 23.08
N GLY A 171 16.31 20.84 24.22
CA GLY A 171 17.75 20.58 24.29
C GLY A 171 18.11 19.13 23.95
N LYS A 172 17.30 18.16 24.40
CA LYS A 172 17.45 16.74 24.04
C LYS A 172 17.24 16.53 22.55
N ILE A 173 16.16 17.08 21.98
CA ILE A 173 15.84 16.97 20.55
C ILE A 173 16.96 17.59 19.69
N THR A 174 17.42 18.79 20.04
CA THR A 174 18.52 19.46 19.33
C THR A 174 19.80 18.63 19.35
N TYR A 175 20.11 18.01 20.50
CA TYR A 175 21.25 17.10 20.62
C TYR A 175 21.07 15.86 19.74
N ILE A 176 19.93 15.18 19.79
CA ILE A 176 19.65 14.00 18.95
C ILE A 176 19.80 14.35 17.46
N LEU A 177 19.24 15.48 17.01
CA LEU A 177 19.36 15.95 15.63
C LEU A 177 20.81 16.24 15.20
N SER A 178 21.67 16.67 16.12
CA SER A 178 23.11 16.85 15.84
C SER A 178 23.86 15.52 15.63
N ARG A 179 23.25 14.41 16.08
CA ARG A 179 23.83 13.06 16.03
C ARG A 179 23.26 12.21 14.89
N THR A 180 22.28 12.72 14.15
CA THR A 180 21.76 12.14 12.90
C THR A 180 22.30 12.93 11.72
N ALA A 181 23.01 12.29 10.77
CA ALA A 181 23.62 13.00 9.65
C ALA A 181 22.58 13.76 8.80
N ARG A 182 22.76 15.08 8.68
CA ARG A 182 21.93 15.94 7.83
C ARG A 182 22.53 16.00 6.42
N THR A 183 22.20 15.05 5.54
CA THR A 183 22.44 15.21 4.10
C THR A 183 21.40 16.15 3.48
N HIS A 184 21.36 17.41 3.91
CA HIS A 184 20.74 18.48 3.12
C HIS A 184 21.84 19.10 2.26
N THR A 185 22.02 18.59 1.03
CA THR A 185 22.53 19.28 -0.18
C THR A 185 22.92 18.27 -1.27
N ARG A 186 21.95 17.57 -1.89
CA ARG A 186 22.18 17.03 -3.25
C ARG A 186 20.91 16.73 -4.03
N LEU A 187 19.92 17.62 -4.03
CA LEU A 187 18.89 17.65 -5.06
C LEU A 187 18.54 19.12 -5.26
N GLU A 188 19.23 19.76 -6.20
CA GLU A 188 18.89 21.02 -6.89
C GLU A 188 20.15 21.38 -7.70
N LYS A 189 19.98 21.67 -9.00
CA LYS A 189 21.01 21.80 -10.06
C LYS A 189 21.43 20.51 -10.74
N LYS A 190 20.55 19.99 -11.62
CA LYS A 190 20.91 19.53 -12.97
C LYS A 190 19.66 19.44 -13.86
N SER A 191 19.14 20.61 -14.24
CA SER A 191 18.26 20.78 -15.41
C SER A 191 18.31 22.24 -15.85
N SER A 192 19.50 22.67 -16.25
CA SER A 192 19.73 23.86 -17.08
C SER A 192 21.15 23.78 -17.64
N THR A 193 21.35 22.98 -18.69
CA THR A 193 22.33 23.30 -19.74
C THR A 193 22.06 22.45 -20.99
N THR A 194 21.68 23.17 -22.04
CA THR A 194 21.81 22.91 -23.50
C THR A 194 21.02 21.78 -24.13
#